data_AF-A0A1Z9WIW5-F1
#
_entry.id   AF-A0A1Z9WIW5-F1
#
_cell.length_a   1.000
_cell.length_b   1.000
_cell.length_c   1.000
_cell.angle_alpha   90.00
_cell.angle_beta   90.00
_cell.angle_gamma   90.00
#
_symmetry.space_group_name_H-M   'P 1'
#
loop_
_entity.id
_entity.type
_entity.pdbx_description
1 polymer ?
#
loop_
_entity_poly.entity_id
_entity_poly.type
_entity_poly.pdbx_seq_one_letter_code
_entity_poly.pdbx_strand_id
1 'polypeptide(L)'
;MRSFSDIIVELLWLLRPVDGSENRRSCVYFLSAHGRHLLLMGDADWFSEAHVVKELHRCELIGKIDAVVVSHHGASDGSNPSFVSLVGAEKALVSIGRSNRYGHPHRDVLDRWPSSGATIHRTDLDGALSFDFETGEVDRY
;
A
#
# COMPACT_ATOMS: atom_id res chain seq x y z
N MET A 1 6.47 -30.17 -3.54
CA MET A 1 6.36 -29.03 -4.46
C MET A 1 5.05 -28.33 -4.13
N ARG A 2 5.07 -27.12 -3.54
CA ARG A 2 3.82 -26.36 -3.34
C ARG A 2 3.47 -25.77 -4.71
N SER A 3 2.32 -26.16 -5.25
CA SER A 3 1.69 -25.46 -6.36
C SER A 3 1.22 -24.12 -5.81
N PHE A 4 1.79 -23.01 -6.25
CA PHE A 4 1.14 -21.72 -6.04
C PHE A 4 -0.06 -21.71 -6.96
N SER A 5 -1.26 -21.78 -6.39
CA SER A 5 -2.46 -21.24 -7.05
C SER A 5 -2.13 -19.86 -7.63
N ASP A 6 -2.68 -19.53 -8.79
CA ASP A 6 -2.30 -18.38 -9.62
C ASP A 6 -2.06 -17.09 -8.82
N ILE A 7 -0.79 -16.76 -8.54
CA ILE A 7 -0.40 -15.46 -8.01
C ILE A 7 -0.29 -14.52 -9.20
N ILE A 8 -1.12 -13.49 -9.20
CA ILE A 8 -1.08 -12.40 -10.17
C ILE A 8 -0.20 -11.29 -9.58
N VAL A 9 0.76 -10.82 -10.37
CA VAL A 9 1.57 -9.65 -10.05
C VAL A 9 1.50 -8.69 -11.22
N GLU A 10 0.89 -7.53 -11.01
CA GLU A 10 0.72 -6.50 -12.04
C GLU A 10 1.41 -5.21 -11.63
N LEU A 11 2.10 -4.59 -12.59
CA LEU A 11 2.65 -3.25 -12.43
C LEU A 11 1.54 -2.23 -12.73
N LEU A 12 1.04 -1.53 -11.70
CA LEU A 12 0.04 -0.48 -11.86
C LEU A 12 0.65 0.89 -12.13
N TRP A 13 1.86 1.13 -11.63
CA TRP A 13 2.55 2.40 -11.83
C TRP A 13 4.03 2.25 -12.18
N LEU A 14 4.44 3.21 -12.99
CA LEU A 14 5.61 3.35 -13.86
C LEU A 14 5.66 2.43 -15.09
N LEU A 15 4.56 2.40 -15.85
CA LEU A 15 4.51 1.75 -17.16
C LEU A 15 5.39 2.44 -18.22
N ARG A 16 5.75 3.71 -18.01
CA ARG A 16 6.62 4.51 -18.89
C ARG A 16 7.45 5.50 -18.07
N PRO A 17 8.60 5.97 -18.57
CA PRO A 17 9.36 7.04 -17.93
C PRO A 17 8.51 8.29 -17.73
N VAL A 18 8.63 8.91 -16.56
CA VAL A 18 7.97 10.17 -16.21
C VAL A 18 8.96 11.10 -15.52
N ASP A 19 8.80 12.39 -15.75
CA ASP A 19 9.57 13.41 -15.05
C ASP A 19 9.03 13.62 -13.62
N GLY A 20 9.93 13.89 -12.68
CA GLY A 20 9.56 14.18 -11.29
C GLY A 20 10.59 13.70 -10.27
N SER A 21 10.14 13.58 -9.02
CA SER A 21 10.94 13.08 -7.90
C SER A 21 11.31 11.60 -8.07
N GLU A 22 12.28 11.14 -7.26
CA GLU A 22 12.57 9.70 -7.13
C GLU A 22 11.34 8.93 -6.66
N ASN A 23 10.60 9.49 -5.70
CA ASN A 23 9.32 9.00 -5.20
C ASN A 23 8.30 8.73 -6.31
N ARG A 24 8.14 9.68 -7.24
CA ARG A 24 7.25 9.52 -8.40
C ARG A 24 7.67 8.38 -9.33
N ARG A 25 8.95 8.04 -9.34
CA ARG A 25 9.49 6.94 -10.14
C ARG A 25 9.47 5.60 -9.41
N SER A 26 8.77 5.51 -8.28
CA SER A 26 8.47 4.22 -7.63
C SER A 26 7.65 3.34 -8.55
N CYS A 27 7.92 2.03 -8.53
CA CYS A 27 7.03 1.05 -9.15
C CYS A 27 5.94 0.66 -8.16
N VAL A 28 4.68 0.80 -8.54
CA VAL A 28 3.55 0.31 -7.71
C VAL A 28 3.08 -1.02 -8.27
N TYR A 29 3.06 -2.04 -7.41
CA TYR A 29 2.59 -3.36 -7.77
C TYR A 29 1.26 -3.68 -7.10
N PHE A 30 0.40 -4.35 -7.86
CA PHE A 30 -0.79 -5.05 -7.39
C PHE A 30 -0.51 -6.53 -7.36
N LEU A 31 -0.78 -7.16 -6.23
CA LEU A 31 -0.67 -8.60 -6.04
C LEU A 31 -2.05 -9.16 -5.78
N SER A 32 -2.39 -10.26 -6.44
CA SER A 32 -3.60 -11.02 -6.13
C SER A 32 -3.33 -12.51 -6.02
N ALA A 33 -3.86 -13.11 -4.96
CA ALA A 33 -3.85 -14.54 -4.74
C ALA A 33 -5.02 -14.91 -3.84
N HIS A 34 -5.61 -16.09 -4.03
CA HIS A 34 -6.71 -16.61 -3.19
C HIS A 34 -7.90 -15.64 -3.04
N GLY A 35 -8.18 -14.84 -4.07
CA GLY A 35 -9.26 -13.86 -4.08
C GLY A 35 -9.00 -12.59 -3.26
N ARG A 36 -7.75 -12.40 -2.79
CA ARG A 36 -7.31 -11.21 -2.03
C ARG A 36 -6.33 -10.38 -2.82
N HIS A 37 -6.18 -9.13 -2.39
CA HIS A 37 -5.58 -8.04 -3.13
C HIS A 37 -4.67 -7.19 -2.23
N LEU A 38 -3.41 -7.08 -2.60
CA LEU A 38 -2.39 -6.30 -1.89
C LEU A 38 -1.77 -5.26 -2.82
N LEU A 39 -1.61 -4.03 -2.33
CA LEU A 39 -0.86 -2.99 -3.02
C LEU A 39 0.51 -2.77 -2.36
N LEU A 40 1.56 -2.75 -3.18
CA LEU A 40 2.91 -2.38 -2.79
C LEU A 40 3.24 -1.01 -3.40
N MET A 41 3.15 0.05 -2.59
CA MET A 41 3.23 1.42 -3.10
C MET A 41 4.66 1.95 -3.30
N GLY A 42 5.68 1.30 -2.71
CA GLY A 42 7.03 1.86 -2.66
C GLY A 42 7.00 3.26 -2.04
N ASP A 43 7.67 4.22 -2.66
CA ASP A 43 7.69 5.63 -2.23
C ASP A 43 6.77 6.51 -3.10
N ALA A 44 5.71 5.94 -3.68
CA ALA A 44 4.79 6.64 -4.57
C ALA A 44 4.25 7.95 -3.96
N ASP A 45 4.37 9.04 -4.71
CA ASP A 45 3.81 10.35 -4.36
C ASP A 45 2.31 10.44 -4.74
N TRP A 46 1.63 11.50 -4.30
CA TRP A 46 0.22 11.75 -4.65
C TRP A 46 -0.09 11.71 -6.16
N PHE A 47 0.88 12.08 -7.01
CA PHE A 47 0.71 11.98 -8.46
C PHE A 47 0.61 10.52 -8.89
N SER A 48 1.53 9.69 -8.41
CA SER A 48 1.55 8.24 -8.63
C SER A 48 0.29 7.57 -8.09
N GLU A 49 -0.18 7.96 -6.91
CA GLU A 49 -1.42 7.47 -6.29
C GLU A 49 -2.67 7.75 -7.14
N ALA A 50 -2.75 8.94 -7.74
CA ALA A 50 -3.86 9.28 -8.62
C ALA A 50 -3.89 8.40 -9.88
N HIS A 51 -2.72 7.97 -10.37
CA HIS A 51 -2.63 7.00 -11.46
C HIS A 51 -3.04 5.60 -11.02
N VAL A 52 -2.60 5.16 -9.84
CA VAL A 52 -3.01 3.87 -9.27
C VAL A 52 -4.53 3.79 -9.15
N VAL A 53 -5.20 4.84 -8.64
CA VAL A 53 -6.67 4.90 -8.56
C VAL A 53 -7.33 4.77 -9.93
N LYS A 54 -6.78 5.38 -10.98
CA LYS A 54 -7.32 5.26 -12.34
C LYS A 54 -7.24 3.82 -12.83
N GLU A 55 -6.13 3.12 -12.60
CA GLU A 55 -5.98 1.72 -12.99
C GLU A 55 -6.91 0.80 -12.18
N LEU A 56 -7.01 1.00 -10.85
CA LEU A 56 -7.96 0.27 -10.02
C LEU A 56 -9.40 0.47 -10.48
N HIS A 57 -9.77 1.68 -10.88
CA HIS A 57 -11.09 1.95 -11.43
C HIS A 57 -11.32 1.22 -12.75
N ARG A 58 -10.33 1.24 -13.67
CA ARG A 58 -10.40 0.53 -14.96
C ARG A 58 -10.56 -0.99 -14.80
N CYS A 59 -9.97 -1.56 -13.75
CA CYS A 59 -10.04 -2.98 -13.45
C CYS A 59 -11.19 -3.35 -12.48
N GLU A 60 -12.08 -2.41 -12.14
CA GLU A 60 -13.18 -2.62 -11.18
C GLU A 60 -12.72 -3.11 -9.79
N LEU A 61 -11.56 -2.63 -9.33
CA LEU A 61 -10.90 -2.99 -8.06
C LEU A 61 -10.99 -1.90 -6.97
N ILE A 62 -11.68 -0.80 -7.24
CA ILE A 62 -11.92 0.27 -6.25
C ILE A 62 -12.64 -0.31 -5.02
N GLY A 63 -12.12 -0.04 -3.83
CA GLY A 63 -12.64 -0.55 -2.56
C GLY A 63 -12.49 -2.06 -2.36
N LYS A 64 -11.66 -2.74 -3.17
CA LYS A 64 -11.42 -4.19 -3.09
C LYS A 64 -9.98 -4.52 -2.71
N ILE A 65 -9.33 -3.67 -1.92
CA ILE A 65 -7.94 -3.91 -1.50
C ILE A 65 -7.96 -4.41 -0.05
N ASP A 66 -7.44 -5.60 0.21
CA ASP A 66 -7.36 -6.14 1.57
C ASP A 66 -6.26 -5.43 2.35
N ALA A 67 -5.12 -5.22 1.71
CA ALA A 67 -3.96 -4.63 2.37
C ALA A 67 -3.19 -3.68 1.45
N VAL A 68 -2.55 -2.68 2.04
CA VAL A 68 -1.63 -1.78 1.36
C VAL A 68 -0.37 -1.61 2.19
N VAL A 69 0.78 -1.85 1.57
CA VAL A 69 2.05 -1.37 2.11
C VAL A 69 2.12 0.12 1.81
N VAL A 70 2.00 0.91 2.88
CA VAL A 70 1.82 2.36 2.83
C VAL A 70 3.01 3.02 2.13
N SER A 71 2.69 3.94 1.23
CA SER A 71 3.66 4.71 0.45
C SER A 71 4.65 5.44 1.35
N HIS A 72 5.93 5.41 0.96
CA HIS A 72 6.99 6.27 1.48
C HIS A 72 7.04 6.27 3.00
N HIS A 73 6.92 5.08 3.60
CA HIS A 73 7.00 4.90 5.04
C HIS A 73 5.96 5.70 5.87
N GLY A 74 4.89 6.20 5.22
CA GLY A 74 3.93 7.12 5.82
C GLY A 74 4.36 8.59 5.81
N ALA A 75 5.15 9.01 4.82
CA ALA A 75 5.47 10.41 4.57
C ALA A 75 4.25 11.21 4.08
N SER A 76 4.27 12.53 4.28
CA SER A 76 3.14 13.42 4.01
C SER A 76 2.87 13.65 2.52
N ASP A 77 3.83 13.35 1.65
CA ASP A 77 3.72 13.37 0.19
C ASP A 77 3.07 12.09 -0.38
N GLY A 78 2.74 11.13 0.48
CA GLY A 78 1.96 9.94 0.18
C GLY A 78 0.64 9.90 0.96
N SER A 79 -0.11 8.82 0.77
CA SER A 79 -1.45 8.58 1.33
C SER A 79 -2.38 9.77 1.17
N ASN A 80 -2.55 10.27 -0.05
CA ASN A 80 -3.50 11.34 -0.36
C ASN A 80 -4.91 10.96 0.17
N PRO A 81 -5.67 11.87 0.80
CA PRO A 81 -6.99 11.54 1.33
C PRO A 81 -7.94 10.89 0.32
N SER A 82 -7.94 11.32 -0.94
CA SER A 82 -8.77 10.71 -1.98
C SER A 82 -8.28 9.31 -2.37
N PHE A 83 -6.96 9.07 -2.39
CA PHE A 83 -6.40 7.74 -2.58
C PHE A 83 -6.83 6.79 -1.46
N VAL A 84 -6.61 7.18 -0.20
CA VAL A 84 -6.96 6.39 0.98
C VAL A 84 -8.46 6.05 1.02
N SER A 85 -9.32 7.01 0.67
CA SER A 85 -10.77 6.78 0.61
C SER A 85 -11.20 5.87 -0.54
N LEU A 86 -10.58 5.96 -1.72
CA LEU A 86 -10.99 5.20 -2.90
C LEU A 86 -10.39 3.79 -2.94
N VAL A 87 -9.17 3.64 -2.43
CA VAL A 87 -8.53 2.32 -2.33
C VAL A 87 -9.30 1.41 -1.36
N GLY A 88 -9.86 2.00 -0.30
CA GLY A 88 -10.71 1.30 0.67
C GLY A 88 -10.01 0.12 1.35
N ALA A 89 -8.72 0.27 1.65
CA ALA A 89 -7.93 -0.83 2.19
C ALA A 89 -8.37 -1.22 3.61
N GLU A 90 -8.45 -2.52 3.92
CA GLU A 90 -8.78 -2.99 5.27
C GLU A 90 -7.58 -2.92 6.22
N LYS A 91 -6.37 -3.13 5.70
CA LYS A 91 -5.11 -3.12 6.46
C LYS A 91 -4.10 -2.15 5.83
N ALA A 92 -3.56 -1.24 6.63
CA ALA A 92 -2.50 -0.32 6.24
C ALA A 92 -1.18 -0.70 6.93
N LEU A 93 -0.22 -1.22 6.16
CA LEU A 93 1.05 -1.74 6.66
C LEU A 93 2.14 -0.69 6.46
N VAL A 94 2.59 -0.07 7.55
CA VAL A 94 3.63 0.95 7.52
C VAL A 94 4.97 0.30 7.83
N SER A 95 5.81 0.13 6.80
CA SER A 95 7.18 -0.36 6.97
C SER A 95 8.08 0.79 7.42
N ILE A 96 8.53 0.78 8.68
CA ILE A 96 9.45 1.76 9.27
C ILE A 96 10.39 1.11 10.29
N GLY A 97 11.57 1.70 10.45
CA GLY A 97 12.54 1.29 11.46
C GLY A 97 12.29 1.95 12.83
N ARG A 98 12.60 1.22 13.91
CA ARG A 98 12.49 1.71 15.31
C ARG A 98 13.24 3.01 15.61
N SER A 99 14.35 3.24 14.93
CA SER A 99 15.17 4.45 15.09
C SER A 99 15.04 5.39 13.90
N ASN A 100 13.83 5.48 13.33
CA ASN A 100 13.60 6.33 12.17
C ASN A 100 13.89 7.80 12.49
N ARG A 101 14.89 8.37 11.80
CA ARG A 101 15.29 9.78 11.92
C ARG A 101 14.57 10.72 10.97
N TYR A 102 13.80 10.19 10.01
CA TYR A 102 13.13 10.99 8.98
C TYR A 102 11.82 11.62 9.45
N GLY A 103 11.35 11.29 10.67
CA GLY A 103 10.09 11.82 11.22
C GLY A 103 8.83 11.16 10.68
N HIS A 104 8.97 10.05 9.92
CA HIS A 104 7.84 9.22 9.49
C HIS A 104 7.47 8.17 10.54
N PRO A 105 6.20 7.77 10.63
CA PRO A 105 5.08 8.22 9.80
C PRO A 105 4.54 9.56 10.31
N HIS A 106 4.06 10.41 9.42
CA HIS A 106 3.41 11.65 9.84
C HIS A 106 2.04 11.36 10.46
N ARG A 107 1.67 12.15 11.47
CA ARG A 107 0.44 11.95 12.23
C ARG A 107 -0.81 12.04 11.36
N ASP A 108 -0.85 12.98 10.43
CA ASP A 108 -1.96 13.13 9.48
C ASP A 108 -2.12 11.90 8.58
N VAL A 109 -1.04 11.26 8.16
CA VAL A 109 -1.08 9.99 7.42
C VAL A 109 -1.59 8.84 8.29
N LEU A 110 -1.13 8.76 9.55
CA LEU A 110 -1.63 7.77 10.51
C LEU A 110 -3.12 7.94 10.81
N ASP A 111 -3.63 9.16 10.83
CA ASP A 111 -5.04 9.44 11.14
C ASP A 111 -5.96 9.14 9.93
N ARG A 112 -5.47 9.24 8.69
CA ARG A 112 -6.24 8.98 7.46
C ARG A 112 -6.72 7.54 7.33
N TRP A 113 -5.85 6.57 7.57
CA TRP A 113 -6.17 5.15 7.36
C TRP A 113 -7.28 4.64 8.31
N PRO A 114 -7.22 4.86 9.63
CA PRO A 114 -8.34 4.50 10.52
C PRO A 114 -9.61 5.29 10.22
N SER A 115 -9.49 6.55 9.79
CA SER A 115 -10.66 7.35 9.39
C SER A 115 -11.37 6.80 8.15
N SER A 116 -10.67 6.04 7.29
CA SER A 116 -11.26 5.32 6.15
C SER A 116 -11.65 3.88 6.47
N GLY A 117 -11.55 3.45 7.73
CA GLY A 117 -11.91 2.10 8.19
C GLY A 117 -10.76 1.10 8.24
N ALA A 118 -9.53 1.49 7.91
CA ALA A 118 -8.38 0.58 7.88
C ALA A 118 -7.76 0.37 9.26
N THR A 119 -7.27 -0.84 9.53
CA THR A 119 -6.40 -1.10 10.69
C THR A 119 -4.95 -0.82 10.32
N ILE A 120 -4.27 0.04 11.10
CA ILE A 120 -2.84 0.30 10.93
C ILE A 120 -2.00 -0.76 11.63
N HIS A 121 -0.96 -1.24 10.94
CA HIS A 121 0.14 -2.03 11.49
C HIS A 121 1.46 -1.32 11.20
N ARG A 122 2.41 -1.36 12.13
CA ARG A 122 3.69 -0.67 11.97
C ARG A 122 4.86 -1.54 12.39
N THR A 123 5.85 -1.72 11.51
CA THR A 123 6.97 -2.63 11.80
C THR A 123 7.90 -2.15 12.93
N ASP A 124 7.90 -0.86 13.26
CA ASP A 124 8.66 -0.35 14.41
C ASP A 124 8.04 -0.74 15.76
N LEU A 125 6.71 -0.91 15.79
CA LEU A 125 5.96 -1.32 16.98
C LEU A 125 5.73 -2.84 17.02
N ASP A 126 5.30 -3.40 15.90
CA ASP A 126 4.80 -4.77 15.78
C ASP A 126 5.88 -5.78 15.34
N GLY A 127 7.08 -5.32 14.97
CA GLY A 127 8.14 -6.19 14.47
C GLY A 127 7.94 -6.56 13.00
N ALA A 128 8.31 -7.79 12.62
CA ALA A 128 8.05 -8.24 11.25
C ALA A 128 6.56 -8.52 11.08
N LEU A 129 6.03 -8.25 9.88
CA LEU A 129 4.63 -8.48 9.55
C LEU A 129 4.53 -9.50 8.42
N SER A 130 3.54 -10.38 8.48
CA SER A 130 3.11 -11.20 7.34
C SER A 130 1.66 -10.96 7.03
N PHE A 131 1.33 -10.89 5.73
CA PHE A 131 -0.05 -10.88 5.25
C PHE A 131 -0.35 -12.23 4.63
N ASP A 132 -1.40 -12.89 5.12
CA ASP A 132 -1.85 -14.18 4.61
C ASP A 132 -2.96 -13.99 3.56
N PHE A 133 -2.70 -14.40 2.33
CA PHE A 133 -3.68 -14.30 1.24
C PHE A 133 -4.84 -15.30 1.37
N GLU A 134 -4.74 -16.36 2.17
CA GLU A 134 -5.82 -17.31 2.42
C GLU A 134 -6.81 -16.83 3.48
N THR A 135 -6.32 -16.12 4.51
CA THR A 135 -7.14 -15.64 5.63
C THR A 135 -7.42 -14.14 5.58
N GLY A 136 -6.54 -13.34 4.99
CA GLY A 136 -6.59 -11.87 5.00
C GLY A 136 -6.02 -11.26 6.28
N GLU A 137 -5.44 -12.09 7.16
CA GLU A 137 -4.91 -11.64 8.43
C GLU A 137 -3.48 -11.13 8.33
N VAL A 138 -3.13 -10.27 9.29
CA VAL A 138 -1.79 -9.72 9.45
C VAL A 138 -1.22 -10.24 10.77
N ASP A 139 -0.23 -11.12 10.69
CA ASP A 139 0.50 -11.63 11.84
C ASP A 139 1.74 -10.78 12.14
N ARG A 140 2.19 -10.86 13.39
CA ARG A 140 3.29 -10.07 13.97
C ARG A 140 4.32 -11.02 14.57
N TYR A 141 5.61 -10.71 14.43
CA TYR A 141 6.73 -11.53 14.93
C TYR A 141 7.68 -10.74 15.83
#